data_AF-A0A0T6AUM9-F1
#
_entry.id   AF-A0A0T6AUM9-F1
#
_cell.length_a   1.000
_cell.length_b   1.000
_cell.length_c   1.000
_cell.angle_alpha   90.00
_cell.angle_beta   90.00
_cell.angle_gamma   90.00
#
_symmetry.space_group_name_H-M   'P 1'
#
loop_
_entity.id
_entity.type
_entity.pdbx_description
1 polymer ?
#
loop_
_entity_poly.entity_id
_entity_poly.type
_entity_poly.pdbx_seq_one_letter_code
_entity_poly.pdbx_strand_id
1 'polypeptide(L)'
;MGNVDTKLNFRKAVVQLTSKTDPIDANDDAFWEQFWSENVNNVQDIFTLVPAPEIRALREEAPSNLATLCYKAVEKLVKAVDNSCRTQHEQQTVLNCVRLLTRVLPYIFEDPEWRGFFWSSLPSQNEDEDESLPLAQSLLNAICDLLFCPDFTVMGTRKLGPDKAEDLNAIDSCEYIWEAGVGFAQTPPRSPQVDLNRTELLKLLLTCFSETMYQPPIDISQSPNKWIAYLTSAENRHALPMFTSLLNTVCAYDPVGLGVPYNHLLFNDSVEPLVEACLQILIVTLDHDTSSGTPTETEDTPTPDNLFINYLSRIHRDEDFNFILQGITRLLNNPLVQTYLPNSTKKVHFHQELLVFFWKMCDYNKKFLYFVLKSSDVLEILVPILYHLNDSRADQSRVGLMHIGVFILLLLSGERNFGVRLNKPYTATIPMDIPVFTGTHADLLIIVFHKIITTGHQRLQPLFDCLLTILVNVSPYLKTLSMVASTKL
;
A
#
# COMPACT_ATOMS: atom_id res chain seq x y z
N MET A 1 -1.25 27.83 26.59
CA MET A 1 -2.69 27.97 26.88
C MET A 1 -3.57 27.83 25.63
N GLY A 2 -3.08 28.06 24.40
CA GLY A 2 -3.90 27.98 23.18
C GLY A 2 -4.41 26.59 22.73
N ASN A 3 -3.69 25.49 22.99
CA ASN A 3 -4.05 24.16 22.44
C ASN A 3 -5.29 23.51 23.09
N VAL A 4 -5.67 23.90 24.31
CA VAL A 4 -6.81 23.29 25.02
C VAL A 4 -8.13 23.90 24.55
N ASP A 5 -8.16 25.22 24.36
CA ASP A 5 -9.35 25.97 23.94
C ASP A 5 -9.76 25.64 22.50
N THR A 6 -8.80 25.37 21.62
CA THR A 6 -9.05 25.02 20.22
C THR A 6 -9.52 23.59 20.01
N LYS A 7 -8.97 22.59 20.73
CA LYS A 7 -9.53 21.22 20.74
C LYS A 7 -10.96 21.21 21.28
N LEU A 8 -11.27 22.06 22.26
CA LEU A 8 -12.62 22.25 22.77
C LEU A 8 -13.55 22.85 21.71
N ASN A 9 -13.08 23.83 20.93
CA ASN A 9 -13.86 24.42 19.83
C ASN A 9 -14.15 23.41 18.72
N PHE A 10 -13.13 22.65 18.28
CA PHE A 10 -13.32 21.54 17.33
C PHE A 10 -14.37 20.56 17.85
N ARG A 11 -14.27 20.15 19.13
CA ARG A 11 -15.23 19.22 19.72
C ARG A 11 -16.65 19.79 19.76
N LYS A 12 -16.80 21.08 20.09
CA LYS A 12 -18.10 21.77 20.04
C LYS A 12 -18.67 21.80 18.62
N ALA A 13 -17.83 22.04 17.60
CA ALA A 13 -18.25 22.01 16.20
C ALA A 13 -18.75 20.61 15.80
N VAL A 14 -18.05 19.53 16.20
CA VAL A 14 -18.50 18.15 15.97
C VAL A 14 -19.87 17.89 16.62
N VAL A 15 -20.08 18.30 17.87
CA VAL A 15 -21.38 18.15 18.56
C VAL A 15 -22.48 18.95 17.85
N GLN A 16 -22.17 20.16 17.39
CA GLN A 16 -23.12 20.98 16.62
C GLN A 16 -23.49 20.33 15.29
N LEU A 17 -22.52 19.71 14.60
CA LEU A 17 -22.71 18.99 13.35
C LEU A 17 -23.72 17.83 13.51
N THR A 18 -23.65 17.10 14.63
CA THR A 18 -24.54 15.96 14.94
C THR A 18 -25.89 16.35 15.54
N SER A 19 -25.97 17.47 16.27
CA SER A 19 -27.16 17.80 17.08
C SER A 19 -28.19 18.67 16.36
N LYS A 20 -27.81 19.33 15.27
CA LYS A 20 -28.73 20.13 14.46
C LYS A 20 -29.39 19.24 13.40
N THR A 21 -30.70 19.06 13.54
CA THR A 21 -31.54 18.45 12.50
C THR A 21 -31.68 19.33 11.26
N ASP A 22 -31.57 20.66 11.42
CA ASP A 22 -31.55 21.58 10.29
C ASP A 22 -30.14 21.62 9.65
N PRO A 23 -30.05 21.62 8.31
CA PRO A 23 -28.78 21.76 7.60
C PRO A 23 -28.03 23.03 8.02
N ILE A 24 -26.75 22.90 8.33
CA ILE A 24 -25.86 24.04 8.57
C ILE A 24 -25.57 24.70 7.22
N ASP A 25 -25.66 26.03 7.16
CA ASP A 25 -25.42 26.78 5.93
C ASP A 25 -24.00 26.48 5.40
N ALA A 26 -23.91 26.08 4.13
CA ALA A 26 -22.64 25.81 3.48
C ALA A 26 -21.77 27.08 3.35
N ASN A 27 -22.36 28.28 3.47
CA ASN A 27 -21.64 29.55 3.43
C ASN A 27 -21.22 30.07 4.82
N ASP A 28 -21.49 29.33 5.90
CA ASP A 28 -21.01 29.67 7.24
C ASP A 28 -19.52 29.30 7.38
N ASP A 29 -18.65 30.06 6.71
CA ASP A 29 -17.21 29.81 6.72
C ASP A 29 -16.65 29.82 8.15
N ALA A 30 -17.17 30.66 9.04
CA ALA A 30 -16.73 30.71 10.44
C ALA A 30 -17.02 29.41 11.20
N PHE A 31 -18.13 28.72 10.90
CA PHE A 31 -18.39 27.39 11.42
C PHE A 31 -17.42 26.36 10.84
N TRP A 32 -17.34 26.29 9.51
CA TRP A 32 -16.61 25.23 8.81
C TRP A 32 -15.08 25.32 9.01
N GLU A 33 -14.51 26.53 9.11
CA GLU A 33 -13.08 26.76 9.40
C GLU A 33 -12.60 26.08 10.70
N GLN A 34 -13.50 25.75 11.62
CA GLN A 34 -13.16 25.06 12.87
C GLN A 34 -12.65 23.62 12.65
N PHE A 35 -12.97 22.98 11.52
CA PHE A 35 -12.59 21.58 11.25
C PHE A 35 -11.18 21.40 10.70
N TRP A 36 -10.56 22.46 10.17
CA TRP A 36 -9.21 22.39 9.58
C TRP A 36 -8.22 23.40 10.17
N SER A 37 -8.64 24.21 11.14
CA SER A 37 -7.77 25.17 11.85
C SER A 37 -7.00 24.56 13.04
N GLU A 38 -6.17 25.40 13.68
CA GLU A 38 -4.76 25.17 14.08
C GLU A 38 -4.38 24.12 15.15
N ASN A 39 -5.17 23.10 15.53
CA ASN A 39 -4.78 22.28 16.71
C ASN A 39 -5.04 20.77 16.67
N VAL A 40 -5.16 20.21 15.48
CA VAL A 40 -5.05 18.76 15.25
C VAL A 40 -3.65 18.47 14.72
N ASN A 41 -2.82 17.84 15.54
CA ASN A 41 -1.40 17.63 15.19
C ASN A 41 -1.16 16.24 14.58
N ASN A 42 -2.10 15.31 14.75
CA ASN A 42 -2.01 13.95 14.22
C ASN A 42 -3.42 13.35 14.06
N VAL A 43 -3.49 12.20 13.36
CA VAL A 43 -4.73 11.48 13.11
C VAL A 43 -5.43 10.96 14.37
N GLN A 44 -4.69 10.64 15.44
CA GLN A 44 -5.28 10.11 16.68
C GLN A 44 -6.10 11.16 17.44
N ASP A 45 -5.69 12.43 17.35
CA ASP A 45 -6.49 13.53 17.85
C ASP A 45 -7.87 13.57 17.17
N ILE A 46 -7.93 13.41 15.83
CA ILE A 46 -9.22 13.34 15.10
C ILE A 46 -10.03 12.13 15.55
N PHE A 47 -9.42 10.95 15.66
CA PHE A 47 -10.14 9.73 16.02
C PHE A 47 -10.74 9.81 17.43
N THR A 48 -10.08 10.56 18.33
CA THR A 48 -10.56 10.84 19.69
C THR A 48 -11.67 11.90 19.68
N LEU A 49 -11.52 12.96 18.88
CA LEU A 49 -12.46 14.09 18.84
C LEU A 49 -13.71 13.83 17.98
N VAL A 50 -13.65 12.85 17.07
CA VAL A 50 -14.75 12.40 16.19
C VAL A 50 -15.01 10.90 16.41
N PRO A 51 -15.77 10.53 17.45
CA PRO A 51 -16.07 9.13 17.78
C PRO A 51 -16.93 8.43 16.72
N ALA A 52 -16.74 7.11 16.60
CA ALA A 52 -17.47 6.30 15.62
C ALA A 52 -19.01 6.38 15.73
N PRO A 53 -19.60 6.32 16.94
CA PRO A 53 -21.07 6.41 17.08
C PRO A 53 -21.61 7.76 16.59
N GLU A 54 -20.84 8.83 16.71
CA GLU A 54 -21.26 10.18 16.29
C GLU A 54 -21.21 10.34 14.77
N ILE A 55 -20.27 9.69 14.08
CA ILE A 55 -20.24 9.69 12.61
C ILE A 55 -21.45 8.92 12.05
N ARG A 56 -21.82 7.80 12.69
CA ARG A 56 -23.03 7.05 12.31
C ARG A 56 -24.31 7.83 12.59
N ALA A 57 -24.41 8.47 13.76
CA ALA A 57 -25.53 9.36 14.07
C ALA A 57 -25.59 10.54 13.09
N LEU A 58 -24.46 11.14 12.73
CA LEU A 58 -24.39 12.19 11.72
C LEU A 58 -24.90 11.70 10.35
N ARG A 59 -24.49 10.49 9.92
CA ARG A 59 -24.94 9.88 8.67
C ARG A 59 -26.45 9.64 8.65
N GLU A 60 -27.02 9.18 9.76
CA GLU A 60 -28.43 8.77 9.87
C GLU A 60 -29.37 9.94 10.18
N GLU A 61 -28.97 10.85 11.06
CA GLU A 61 -29.82 11.92 11.58
C GLU A 61 -29.59 13.27 10.89
N ALA A 62 -28.40 13.50 10.33
CA ALA A 62 -28.03 14.76 9.65
C ALA A 62 -27.18 14.53 8.37
N PRO A 63 -27.67 13.74 7.40
CA PRO A 63 -26.91 13.37 6.19
C PRO A 63 -26.47 14.56 5.34
N SER A 64 -27.25 15.65 5.31
CA SER A 64 -26.88 16.89 4.62
C SER A 64 -25.61 17.52 5.20
N ASN A 65 -25.48 17.56 6.54
CA ASN A 65 -24.29 18.09 7.21
C ASN A 65 -23.06 17.23 6.92
N LEU A 66 -23.21 15.90 6.88
CA LEU A 66 -22.13 14.98 6.48
C LEU A 66 -21.68 15.25 5.04
N ALA A 67 -22.64 15.35 4.11
CA ALA A 67 -22.36 15.65 2.72
C ALA A 67 -21.59 16.98 2.59
N THR A 68 -22.08 18.05 3.23
CA THR A 68 -21.40 19.36 3.22
C THR A 68 -20.00 19.30 3.83
N LEU A 69 -19.80 18.54 4.92
CA LEU A 69 -18.47 18.35 5.51
C LEU A 69 -17.49 17.71 4.50
N CYS A 70 -17.93 16.67 3.80
CA CYS A 70 -17.13 16.02 2.75
C CYS A 70 -16.85 16.96 1.58
N TYR A 71 -17.86 17.67 1.06
CA TYR A 71 -17.68 18.65 -0.01
C TYR A 71 -16.67 19.73 0.37
N LYS A 72 -16.80 20.33 1.56
CA LYS A 72 -15.89 21.36 2.04
C LYS A 72 -14.46 20.84 2.22
N ALA A 73 -14.30 19.63 2.75
CA ALA A 73 -12.97 19.04 2.89
C ALA A 73 -12.28 18.83 1.53
N VAL A 74 -13.00 18.33 0.53
CA VAL A 74 -12.46 18.17 -0.85
C VAL A 74 -12.21 19.53 -1.49
N GLU A 75 -13.13 20.50 -1.35
CA GLU A 75 -12.97 21.87 -1.85
C GLU A 75 -11.69 22.52 -1.29
N LYS A 76 -11.36 22.29 -0.02
CA LYS A 76 -10.11 22.80 0.59
C LYS A 76 -8.86 22.15 0.01
N LEU A 77 -8.90 20.85 -0.33
CA LEU A 77 -7.78 20.17 -1.01
C LEU A 77 -7.58 20.74 -2.42
N VAL A 78 -8.66 20.92 -3.18
CA VAL A 78 -8.62 21.52 -4.53
C VAL A 78 -8.09 22.95 -4.47
N LYS A 79 -8.60 23.79 -3.55
CA LYS A 79 -8.08 25.15 -3.34
C LYS A 79 -6.60 25.18 -2.94
N ALA A 80 -6.12 24.17 -2.21
CA ALA A 80 -4.70 24.09 -1.86
C ALA A 80 -3.85 23.75 -3.09
N VAL A 81 -4.35 22.94 -4.02
CA VAL A 81 -3.72 22.69 -5.32
C VAL A 81 -3.61 23.98 -6.13
N ASP A 82 -4.69 24.74 -6.23
CA ASP A 82 -4.72 26.02 -6.98
C ASP A 82 -3.72 27.06 -6.42
N ASN A 83 -3.46 27.01 -5.12
CA ASN A 83 -2.51 27.88 -4.42
C ASN A 83 -1.10 27.27 -4.25
N SER A 84 -0.85 26.10 -4.83
CA SER A 84 0.41 25.33 -4.74
C SER A 84 0.82 24.97 -3.30
N CYS A 85 -0.13 24.88 -2.36
CA CYS A 85 0.09 24.50 -0.96
C CYS A 85 1.29 25.24 -0.29
N ARG A 86 1.48 26.50 -0.65
CA ARG A 86 2.72 27.27 -0.41
C ARG A 86 2.92 27.72 1.02
N THR A 87 1.84 27.91 1.77
CA THR A 87 1.92 28.39 3.17
C THR A 87 1.78 27.24 4.17
N GLN A 88 2.42 27.38 5.33
CA GLN A 88 2.27 26.41 6.42
C GLN A 88 0.80 26.24 6.86
N HIS A 89 0.00 27.31 6.77
CA HIS A 89 -1.42 27.29 7.08
C HIS A 89 -2.21 26.42 6.08
N GLU A 90 -1.93 26.54 4.77
CA GLU A 90 -2.52 25.68 3.74
C GLU A 90 -2.09 24.22 3.91
N GLN A 91 -0.81 23.97 4.17
CA GLN A 91 -0.30 22.61 4.44
C GLN A 91 -1.01 21.96 5.63
N GLN A 92 -1.18 22.70 6.73
CA GLN A 92 -1.91 22.22 7.91
C GLN A 92 -3.39 21.98 7.61
N THR A 93 -4.02 22.86 6.82
CA THR A 93 -5.41 22.72 6.37
C THR A 93 -5.58 21.42 5.57
N VAL A 94 -4.70 21.17 4.60
CA VAL A 94 -4.67 19.94 3.79
C VAL A 94 -4.56 18.72 4.69
N LEU A 95 -3.59 18.67 5.60
CA LEU A 95 -3.40 17.52 6.50
C LEU A 95 -4.62 17.28 7.39
N ASN A 96 -5.28 18.33 7.87
CA ASN A 96 -6.49 18.19 8.68
C ASN A 96 -7.68 17.67 7.87
N CYS A 97 -7.89 18.16 6.64
CA CYS A 97 -8.87 17.61 5.71
C CYS A 97 -8.60 16.13 5.42
N VAL A 98 -7.33 15.77 5.19
CA VAL A 98 -6.89 14.38 4.95
C VAL A 98 -7.23 13.48 6.12
N ARG A 99 -6.90 13.89 7.35
CA ARG A 99 -7.19 13.12 8.57
C ARG A 99 -8.68 12.96 8.82
N LEU A 100 -9.47 14.01 8.57
CA LEU A 100 -10.91 14.00 8.74
C LEU A 100 -11.59 13.07 7.73
N LEU A 101 -11.23 13.16 6.45
CA LEU A 101 -11.74 12.26 5.41
C LEU A 101 -11.33 10.81 5.67
N THR A 102 -10.07 10.57 6.09
CA THR A 102 -9.59 9.25 6.51
C THR A 102 -10.45 8.66 7.64
N ARG A 103 -10.94 9.52 8.55
CA ARG A 103 -11.81 9.11 9.65
C ARG A 103 -13.25 8.85 9.20
N VAL A 104 -13.78 9.65 8.29
CA VAL A 104 -15.22 9.69 7.95
C VAL A 104 -15.58 8.67 6.86
N LEU A 105 -14.76 8.52 5.82
CA LEU A 105 -15.05 7.66 4.65
C LEU A 105 -15.45 6.22 4.99
N PRO A 106 -14.78 5.50 5.91
CA PRO A 106 -15.19 4.15 6.32
C PRO A 106 -16.66 4.04 6.73
N TYR A 107 -17.17 5.05 7.44
CA TYR A 107 -18.56 5.07 7.91
C TYR A 107 -19.54 5.48 6.82
N ILE A 108 -19.09 6.16 5.78
CA ILE A 108 -19.89 6.39 4.57
C ILE A 108 -20.06 5.06 3.82
N PHE A 109 -18.98 4.28 3.68
CA PHE A 109 -19.02 2.98 2.98
C PHE A 109 -19.85 1.90 3.68
N GLU A 110 -20.04 2.00 5.00
CA GLU A 110 -20.93 1.12 5.76
C GLU A 110 -22.40 1.16 5.29
N ASP A 111 -22.84 2.23 4.61
CA ASP A 111 -24.22 2.43 4.18
C ASP A 111 -24.37 2.37 2.64
N PRO A 112 -25.11 1.39 2.09
CA PRO A 112 -25.34 1.28 0.66
C PRO A 112 -25.96 2.51 0.00
N GLU A 113 -26.76 3.31 0.73
CA GLU A 113 -27.40 4.52 0.17
C GLU A 113 -26.37 5.59 -0.23
N TRP A 114 -25.18 5.55 0.38
CA TRP A 114 -24.10 6.49 0.13
C TRP A 114 -23.14 6.09 -1.00
N ARG A 115 -23.28 4.90 -1.59
CA ARG A 115 -22.36 4.39 -2.64
C ARG A 115 -22.24 5.34 -3.84
N GLY A 116 -23.35 5.99 -4.20
CA GLY A 116 -23.39 6.94 -5.31
C GLY A 116 -22.80 8.31 -4.98
N PHE A 117 -22.74 8.70 -3.70
CA PHE A 117 -22.50 10.09 -3.28
C PHE A 117 -21.21 10.70 -3.87
N PHE A 118 -20.08 9.97 -3.79
CA PHE A 118 -18.81 10.48 -4.31
C PHE A 118 -18.71 10.40 -5.84
N TRP A 119 -19.47 9.51 -6.48
CA TRP A 119 -19.38 9.24 -7.92
C TRP A 119 -20.48 9.89 -8.74
N SER A 120 -21.48 10.51 -8.11
CA SER A 120 -22.51 11.30 -8.78
C SER A 120 -22.03 12.72 -9.07
N SER A 121 -22.29 13.20 -10.28
CA SER A 121 -22.14 14.62 -10.62
C SER A 121 -23.08 15.48 -9.77
N LEU A 122 -22.56 16.59 -9.25
CA LEU A 122 -23.37 17.56 -8.51
C LEU A 122 -24.33 18.26 -9.47
N PRO A 123 -25.61 18.45 -9.14
CA PRO A 123 -26.49 19.28 -9.94
C PRO A 123 -25.96 20.72 -9.94
N SER A 124 -25.44 21.17 -11.09
CA SER A 124 -25.03 22.55 -11.29
C SER A 124 -26.27 23.45 -11.29
N GLN A 125 -26.22 24.59 -10.60
CA GLN A 125 -27.28 25.60 -10.64
C GLN A 125 -27.21 26.49 -11.89
N ASN A 126 -26.18 26.29 -12.74
CA ASN A 126 -25.99 27.02 -13.99
C ASN A 126 -26.32 26.09 -15.18
N GLU A 127 -27.13 26.60 -16.11
CA GLU A 127 -27.60 25.92 -17.34
C GLU A 127 -26.48 25.68 -18.39
N ASP A 128 -25.22 25.99 -18.07
CA ASP A 128 -24.08 25.62 -18.91
C ASP A 128 -23.62 24.21 -18.51
N GLU A 129 -24.03 23.21 -19.30
CA GLU A 129 -23.67 21.80 -19.21
C GLU A 129 -22.17 21.53 -19.46
N ASP A 130 -21.26 22.15 -18.70
CA ASP A 130 -19.92 21.58 -18.51
C ASP A 130 -20.02 20.56 -17.37
N GLU A 131 -19.88 19.27 -17.70
CA GLU A 131 -19.97 18.11 -16.80
C GLU A 131 -19.26 18.37 -15.45
N SER A 132 -20.04 18.55 -14.37
CA SER A 132 -19.45 18.68 -13.05
C SER A 132 -18.75 17.38 -12.67
N LEU A 133 -17.43 17.46 -12.48
CA LEU A 133 -16.61 16.31 -12.10
C LEU A 133 -17.14 15.70 -10.79
N PRO A 134 -17.28 14.37 -10.71
CA PRO A 134 -17.64 13.70 -9.47
C PRO A 134 -16.67 14.03 -8.32
N LEU A 135 -17.19 14.11 -7.10
CA LEU A 135 -16.40 14.45 -5.91
C LEU A 135 -15.20 13.50 -5.71
N ALA A 136 -15.36 12.22 -6.05
CA ALA A 136 -14.31 11.22 -6.04
C ALA A 136 -13.13 11.60 -6.94
N GLN A 137 -13.42 12.05 -8.17
CA GLN A 137 -12.39 12.44 -9.13
C GLN A 137 -11.67 13.70 -8.66
N SER A 138 -12.41 14.71 -8.19
CA SER A 138 -11.81 15.92 -7.60
C SER A 138 -10.90 15.59 -6.41
N LEU A 139 -11.32 14.66 -5.53
CA LEU A 139 -10.51 14.21 -4.41
C LEU A 139 -9.24 13.48 -4.86
N LEU A 140 -9.35 12.52 -5.78
CA LEU A 140 -8.21 11.75 -6.27
C LEU A 140 -7.21 12.65 -7.02
N ASN A 141 -7.69 13.55 -7.89
CA ASN A 141 -6.84 14.50 -8.59
C ASN A 141 -6.11 15.41 -7.61
N ALA A 142 -6.83 15.99 -6.63
CA ALA A 142 -6.20 16.84 -5.63
C ALA A 142 -5.14 16.09 -4.81
N ILE A 143 -5.39 14.84 -4.41
CA ILE A 143 -4.37 14.04 -3.71
C ILE A 143 -3.15 13.78 -4.61
N CYS A 144 -3.36 13.40 -5.88
CA CYS A 144 -2.28 13.13 -6.81
C CYS A 144 -1.42 14.39 -7.09
N ASP A 145 -2.05 15.55 -7.29
CA ASP A 145 -1.35 16.83 -7.43
C ASP A 145 -0.56 17.17 -6.15
N LEU A 146 -1.18 17.01 -4.98
CA LEU A 146 -0.55 17.25 -3.69
C LEU A 146 0.60 16.29 -3.38
N LEU A 147 0.61 15.07 -3.93
CA LEU A 147 1.70 14.09 -3.80
C LEU A 147 2.98 14.46 -4.56
N PHE A 148 2.86 15.36 -5.53
CA PHE A 148 3.97 15.91 -6.31
C PHE A 148 4.10 17.44 -6.16
N CYS A 149 3.52 18.01 -5.11
CA CYS A 149 3.54 19.44 -4.84
C CYS A 149 4.90 19.87 -4.23
N PRO A 150 5.64 20.77 -4.91
CA PRO A 150 6.89 21.34 -4.39
C PRO A 150 6.71 21.96 -3.00
N ASP A 151 7.74 21.79 -2.16
CA ASP A 151 7.83 22.30 -0.79
C ASP A 151 6.73 21.79 0.18
N PHE A 152 5.90 20.85 -0.26
CA PHE A 152 4.94 20.12 0.56
C PHE A 152 5.26 18.61 0.62
N THR A 153 5.35 17.96 -0.54
CA THR A 153 5.61 16.51 -0.66
C THR A 153 6.77 16.18 -1.60
N VAL A 154 7.33 17.15 -2.31
CA VAL A 154 8.58 17.01 -3.05
C VAL A 154 9.44 18.24 -2.83
N MET A 155 10.75 18.12 -3.00
CA MET A 155 11.64 19.27 -2.81
C MET A 155 11.54 20.21 -4.01
N GLY A 156 11.23 21.49 -3.80
CA GLY A 156 11.17 22.45 -4.90
C GLY A 156 12.55 22.72 -5.51
N THR A 157 12.62 22.74 -6.84
CA THR A 157 13.81 23.23 -7.53
C THR A 157 13.74 24.76 -7.55
N ARG A 158 14.36 25.42 -6.56
CA ARG A 158 14.34 26.89 -6.47
C ARG A 158 14.84 27.55 -7.76
N LYS A 159 13.93 27.94 -8.66
CA LYS A 159 14.19 29.01 -9.63
C LYS A 159 14.03 30.31 -8.86
N LEU A 160 15.07 31.15 -8.89
CA LEU A 160 15.13 32.51 -8.31
C LEU A 160 14.17 33.50 -9.02
N GLY A 161 12.95 33.07 -9.35
CA GLY A 161 11.90 33.86 -9.98
C GLY A 161 10.92 34.42 -8.94
N PRO A 162 10.06 35.39 -9.33
CA PRO A 162 9.14 36.05 -8.40
C PRO A 162 8.16 35.06 -7.79
N ASP A 163 7.69 35.35 -6.56
CA ASP A 163 6.74 34.62 -5.69
C ASP A 163 5.34 34.34 -6.32
N LYS A 164 5.25 34.01 -7.61
CA LYS A 164 4.03 33.53 -8.23
C LYS A 164 3.91 32.04 -7.95
N ALA A 165 2.72 31.62 -7.52
CA ALA A 165 2.35 30.22 -7.36
C ALA A 165 2.72 29.45 -8.64
N GLU A 166 3.47 28.36 -8.51
CA GLU A 166 3.72 27.46 -9.63
C GLU A 166 2.42 26.74 -9.96
N ASP A 167 1.98 26.84 -11.21
CA ASP A 167 0.82 26.10 -11.68
C ASP A 167 1.14 24.59 -11.62
N LEU A 168 0.54 23.90 -10.65
CA LEU A 168 0.77 22.46 -10.46
C LEU A 168 0.36 21.67 -11.72
N ASN A 169 -0.58 22.17 -12.53
CA ASN A 169 -0.98 21.53 -13.78
C ASN A 169 0.12 21.54 -14.85
N ALA A 170 1.08 22.46 -14.75
CA ALA A 170 2.21 22.56 -15.68
C ALA A 170 3.45 21.76 -15.24
N ILE A 171 3.43 21.15 -14.04
CA ILE A 171 4.55 20.37 -13.52
C ILE A 171 4.66 19.02 -14.25
N ASP A 172 5.87 18.69 -14.70
CA ASP A 172 6.22 17.33 -15.07
C ASP A 172 6.64 16.55 -13.81
N SER A 173 5.68 15.80 -13.25
CA SER A 173 5.91 14.99 -12.05
C SER A 173 6.99 13.91 -12.21
N CYS A 174 7.40 13.58 -13.44
CA CYS A 174 8.53 12.67 -13.67
C CYS A 174 9.86 13.24 -13.18
N GLU A 175 10.00 14.56 -13.07
CA GLU A 175 11.18 15.22 -12.47
C GLU A 175 11.24 15.05 -10.95
N TYR A 176 10.11 14.69 -10.32
CA TYR A 176 9.91 14.66 -8.88
C TYR A 176 9.71 13.25 -8.32
N ILE A 177 10.21 12.22 -9.00
CA ILE A 177 10.18 10.83 -8.49
C ILE A 177 10.92 10.74 -7.16
N TRP A 178 10.31 10.08 -6.17
CA TRP A 178 10.69 10.22 -4.76
C TRP A 178 12.01 9.56 -4.36
N GLU A 179 12.45 8.54 -5.10
CA GLU A 179 13.62 7.74 -4.77
C GLU A 179 14.23 7.16 -6.05
N ALA A 180 15.56 6.98 -6.05
CA ALA A 180 16.28 6.42 -7.18
C ALA A 180 15.99 4.91 -7.34
N GLY A 181 16.03 4.42 -8.57
CA GLY A 181 15.76 3.02 -8.89
C GLY A 181 15.31 2.83 -10.33
N VAL A 182 14.23 2.07 -10.50
CA VAL A 182 13.64 1.80 -11.81
C VAL A 182 13.22 3.12 -12.46
N GLY A 183 13.65 3.33 -13.71
CA GLY A 183 13.23 4.50 -14.50
C GLY A 183 13.74 5.87 -14.01
N PHE A 184 14.45 5.95 -12.88
CA PHE A 184 14.91 7.22 -12.31
C PHE A 184 16.23 7.08 -11.56
N ALA A 185 17.26 7.81 -11.98
CA ALA A 185 18.62 7.64 -11.46
C ALA A 185 19.01 8.63 -10.35
N GLN A 186 18.24 9.70 -10.16
CA GLN A 186 18.60 10.75 -9.20
C GLN A 186 18.07 10.42 -7.81
N THR A 187 18.87 10.62 -6.78
CA THR A 187 18.44 10.46 -5.37
C THR A 187 18.05 11.84 -4.83
N PRO A 188 16.77 12.11 -4.59
CA PRO A 188 16.34 13.38 -4.03
C PRO A 188 16.81 13.54 -2.57
N PRO A 189 16.97 14.78 -2.06
CA PRO A 189 17.23 15.02 -0.65
C PRO A 189 16.11 14.47 0.23
N ARG A 190 16.47 13.78 1.31
CA ARG A 190 15.50 13.24 2.28
C ARG A 190 15.03 14.31 3.25
N SER A 191 13.72 14.32 3.53
CA SER A 191 13.10 15.21 4.51
C SER A 191 12.00 14.45 5.27
N PRO A 192 12.14 14.26 6.59
CA PRO A 192 11.15 13.54 7.38
C PRO A 192 9.75 14.15 7.30
N GLN A 193 9.64 15.48 7.18
CA GLN A 193 8.36 16.15 7.05
C GLN A 193 7.67 15.79 5.72
N VAL A 194 8.44 15.72 4.64
CA VAL A 194 7.93 15.31 3.32
C VAL A 194 7.45 13.86 3.36
N ASP A 195 8.20 12.96 4.00
CA ASP A 195 7.81 11.55 4.15
C ASP A 195 6.49 11.41 4.92
N LEU A 196 6.34 12.18 6.00
CA LEU A 196 5.11 12.20 6.81
C LEU A 196 3.91 12.73 6.00
N ASN A 197 4.08 13.82 5.25
CA ASN A 197 3.03 14.39 4.41
C ASN A 197 2.57 13.39 3.33
N ARG A 198 3.52 12.76 2.62
CA ARG A 198 3.23 11.68 1.66
C ARG A 198 2.47 10.53 2.31
N THR A 199 2.91 10.10 3.49
CA THR A 199 2.29 8.99 4.23
C THR A 199 0.82 9.29 4.54
N GLU A 200 0.49 10.51 4.98
CA GLU A 200 -0.90 10.88 5.27
C GLU A 200 -1.79 10.89 4.02
N LEU A 201 -1.29 11.43 2.89
CA LEU A 201 -2.01 11.41 1.62
C LEU A 201 -2.23 9.98 1.09
N LEU A 202 -1.21 9.12 1.16
CA LEU A 202 -1.34 7.72 0.76
C LEU A 202 -2.32 6.94 1.67
N LYS A 203 -2.38 7.26 2.96
CA LYS A 203 -3.37 6.66 3.88
C LYS A 203 -4.81 7.06 3.53
N LEU A 204 -5.03 8.28 3.06
CA LEU A 204 -6.34 8.67 2.54
C LEU A 204 -6.69 7.90 1.27
N LEU A 205 -5.75 7.72 0.33
CA LEU A 205 -5.97 6.88 -0.85
C LEU A 205 -6.32 5.44 -0.48
N LEU A 206 -5.57 4.81 0.44
CA LEU A 206 -5.91 3.48 0.96
C LEU A 206 -7.30 3.44 1.57
N THR A 207 -7.71 4.51 2.25
CA THR A 207 -9.06 4.62 2.81
C THR A 207 -10.09 4.63 1.69
N CYS A 208 -9.91 5.41 0.63
CA CYS A 208 -10.78 5.38 -0.55
C CYS A 208 -10.85 3.97 -1.18
N PHE A 209 -9.73 3.26 -1.28
CA PHE A 209 -9.69 1.91 -1.85
C PHE A 209 -10.34 0.84 -0.98
N SER A 210 -10.58 1.13 0.30
CA SER A 210 -11.19 0.18 1.24
C SER A 210 -12.69 -0.06 1.05
N GLU A 211 -13.34 0.61 0.10
CA GLU A 211 -14.78 0.47 -0.19
C GLU A 211 -15.21 -1.00 -0.34
N THR A 212 -14.40 -1.84 -0.98
CA THR A 212 -14.67 -3.27 -1.18
C THR A 212 -14.79 -4.06 0.12
N MET A 213 -14.18 -3.60 1.22
CA MET A 213 -14.29 -4.25 2.54
C MET A 213 -15.69 -4.11 3.15
N TYR A 214 -16.49 -3.16 2.66
CA TYR A 214 -17.85 -2.89 3.13
C TYR A 214 -18.92 -3.48 2.19
N GLN A 215 -18.49 -4.22 1.17
CA GLN A 215 -19.38 -4.86 0.20
C GLN A 215 -19.40 -6.39 0.40
N PRO A 216 -20.56 -7.06 0.24
CA PRO A 216 -20.62 -8.51 0.16
C PRO A 216 -19.76 -9.03 -1.02
N PRO A 217 -19.16 -10.23 -0.92
CA PRO A 217 -18.31 -10.79 -1.99
C PRO A 217 -18.97 -10.89 -3.37
N ILE A 218 -20.31 -11.02 -3.41
CA ILE A 218 -21.09 -11.12 -4.66
C ILE A 218 -20.98 -9.81 -5.46
N ASP A 219 -21.07 -8.67 -4.79
CA ASP A 219 -21.08 -7.34 -5.43
C ASP A 219 -19.69 -6.97 -5.99
N ILE A 220 -18.62 -7.44 -5.34
CA ILE A 220 -17.22 -7.19 -5.75
C ILE A 220 -16.93 -7.80 -7.13
N SER A 221 -17.50 -8.97 -7.41
CA SER A 221 -17.31 -9.65 -8.70
C SER A 221 -18.04 -8.97 -9.86
N GLN A 222 -19.03 -8.11 -9.56
CA GLN A 222 -19.90 -7.47 -10.55
C GLN A 222 -19.50 -6.03 -10.83
N SER A 223 -18.83 -5.34 -9.89
CA SER A 223 -18.41 -3.95 -10.10
C SER A 223 -16.97 -3.73 -9.62
N PRO A 224 -16.05 -3.31 -10.50
CA PRO A 224 -14.69 -2.99 -10.08
C PRO A 224 -14.70 -1.77 -9.15
N ASN A 225 -13.79 -1.75 -8.18
CA ASN A 225 -13.58 -0.58 -7.33
C ASN A 225 -13.24 0.65 -8.19
N LYS A 226 -14.17 1.62 -8.25
CA LYS A 226 -14.07 2.81 -9.10
C LYS A 226 -12.92 3.73 -8.70
N TRP A 227 -12.55 3.77 -7.41
CA TRP A 227 -11.43 4.58 -6.92
C TRP A 227 -10.11 4.09 -7.49
N ILE A 228 -9.91 2.77 -7.50
CA ILE A 228 -8.70 2.15 -8.06
C ILE A 228 -8.71 2.28 -9.59
N ALA A 229 -9.86 2.04 -10.23
CA ALA A 229 -10.02 2.15 -11.67
C ALA A 229 -9.64 3.56 -12.16
N TYR A 230 -10.11 4.62 -11.49
CA TYR A 230 -9.76 5.99 -11.86
C TYR A 230 -8.28 6.30 -11.59
N LEU A 231 -7.76 5.98 -10.41
CA LEU A 231 -6.36 6.25 -10.03
C LEU A 231 -5.37 5.63 -11.03
N THR A 232 -5.66 4.41 -11.49
CA THR A 232 -4.79 3.64 -12.38
C THR A 232 -5.09 3.88 -13.87
N SER A 233 -6.02 4.78 -14.20
CA SER A 233 -6.38 5.09 -15.59
C SER A 233 -5.48 6.16 -16.23
N ALA A 234 -5.62 6.35 -17.54
CA ALA A 234 -4.94 7.39 -18.29
C ALA A 234 -5.37 8.82 -17.91
N GLU A 235 -6.50 8.99 -17.24
CA GLU A 235 -6.97 10.29 -16.74
C GLU A 235 -6.09 10.81 -15.59
N ASN A 236 -5.42 9.91 -14.86
CA ASN A 236 -4.45 10.31 -13.86
C ASN A 236 -3.08 10.59 -14.51
N ARG A 237 -2.80 11.86 -14.79
CA ARG A 237 -1.50 12.32 -15.33
C ARG A 237 -0.29 11.93 -14.48
N HIS A 238 -0.50 11.65 -13.19
CA HIS A 238 0.57 11.26 -12.25
C HIS A 238 0.79 9.75 -12.17
N ALA A 239 0.06 8.93 -12.93
CA ALA A 239 0.09 7.47 -12.79
C ALA A 239 1.51 6.87 -12.88
N LEU A 240 2.29 7.26 -13.90
CA LEU A 240 3.66 6.78 -14.08
C LEU A 240 4.64 7.24 -12.97
N PRO A 241 4.76 8.55 -12.65
CA PRO A 241 5.66 9.00 -11.59
C PRO A 241 5.23 8.48 -10.21
N MET A 242 3.93 8.30 -9.97
CA MET A 242 3.41 7.68 -8.75
C MET A 242 3.85 6.21 -8.68
N PHE A 243 3.54 5.39 -9.69
CA PHE A 243 3.97 3.99 -9.74
C PHE A 243 5.48 3.84 -9.48
N THR A 244 6.28 4.64 -10.18
CA THR A 244 7.75 4.61 -10.08
C THR A 244 8.23 5.01 -8.68
N SER A 245 7.64 6.05 -8.10
CA SER A 245 7.98 6.52 -6.75
C SER A 245 7.65 5.49 -5.68
N LEU A 246 6.47 4.85 -5.76
CA LEU A 246 6.06 3.80 -4.82
C LEU A 246 7.01 2.61 -4.89
N LEU A 247 7.31 2.13 -6.11
CA LEU A 247 8.18 0.98 -6.36
C LEU A 247 9.60 1.22 -5.82
N ASN A 248 10.19 2.37 -6.17
CA ASN A 248 11.55 2.71 -5.77
C ASN A 248 11.64 2.94 -4.26
N THR A 249 10.64 3.59 -3.65
CA THR A 249 10.61 3.80 -2.19
C THR A 249 10.66 2.47 -1.43
N VAL A 250 9.87 1.48 -1.86
CA VAL A 250 9.90 0.14 -1.25
C VAL A 250 11.24 -0.56 -1.50
N CYS A 251 11.68 -0.62 -2.75
CA CYS A 251 12.86 -1.41 -3.13
C CYS A 251 14.19 -0.80 -2.66
N ALA A 252 14.25 0.52 -2.43
CA ALA A 252 15.44 1.21 -1.92
C ALA A 252 15.51 1.26 -0.38
N TYR A 253 14.43 0.93 0.33
CA TYR A 253 14.39 1.03 1.79
C TYR A 253 15.42 0.10 2.46
N ASP A 254 16.22 0.67 3.34
CA ASP A 254 17.19 -0.06 4.16
C ASP A 254 16.91 0.19 5.65
N PRO A 255 16.29 -0.78 6.35
CA PRO A 255 15.95 -0.64 7.77
C PRO A 255 17.17 -0.64 8.70
N VAL A 256 18.34 -1.08 8.23
CA VAL A 256 19.56 -1.20 9.05
C VAL A 256 20.45 0.03 8.88
N GLY A 257 20.48 0.63 7.69
CA GLY A 257 21.28 1.80 7.37
C GLY A 257 22.78 1.54 7.59
N LEU A 258 23.43 2.38 8.40
CA LEU A 258 24.87 2.24 8.69
C LEU A 258 25.25 0.99 9.49
N GLY A 259 24.28 0.19 9.95
CA GLY A 259 24.56 -1.04 10.72
C GLY A 259 25.05 -0.80 12.14
N VAL A 260 24.91 0.43 12.65
CA VAL A 260 25.28 0.78 14.02
C VAL A 260 24.26 0.17 15.00
N PRO A 261 24.70 -0.61 16.01
CA PRO A 261 23.82 -1.19 17.01
C PRO A 261 22.95 -0.14 17.72
N TYR A 262 21.66 -0.44 17.88
CA TYR A 262 20.66 0.38 18.58
C TYR A 262 20.37 1.75 17.97
N ASN A 263 20.87 2.04 16.76
CA ASN A 263 20.65 3.32 16.08
C ASN A 263 19.16 3.67 15.94
N HIS A 264 18.33 2.66 15.66
CA HIS A 264 16.88 2.78 15.51
C HIS A 264 16.13 3.14 16.81
N LEU A 265 16.79 3.08 17.99
CA LEU A 265 16.22 3.54 19.25
C LEU A 265 16.48 5.04 19.49
N LEU A 266 17.48 5.61 18.80
CA LEU A 266 17.90 7.00 18.96
C LEU A 266 17.27 7.92 17.91
N PHE A 267 17.00 7.38 16.72
CA PHE A 267 16.44 8.13 15.60
C PHE A 267 15.08 7.58 15.20
N ASN A 268 14.12 8.48 15.02
CA ASN A 268 12.80 8.12 14.51
C ASN A 268 12.87 7.90 12.99
N ASP A 269 12.40 6.75 12.54
CA ASP A 269 12.39 6.39 11.13
C ASP A 269 11.08 6.84 10.48
N SER A 270 11.12 7.98 9.78
CA SER A 270 9.99 8.51 9.03
C SER A 270 9.71 7.73 7.74
N VAL A 271 10.66 6.91 7.27
CA VAL A 271 10.59 6.25 5.96
C VAL A 271 9.81 4.94 6.07
N GLU A 272 9.94 4.19 7.16
CA GLU A 272 9.22 2.91 7.32
C GLU A 272 7.69 3.04 7.17
N PRO A 273 7.00 4.00 7.82
CA PRO A 273 5.56 4.17 7.62
C PRO A 273 5.18 4.54 6.18
N LEU A 274 6.06 5.29 5.48
CA LEU A 274 5.87 5.62 4.07
C LEU A 274 6.02 4.35 3.21
N VAL A 275 7.03 3.53 3.47
CA VAL A 275 7.28 2.27 2.76
C VAL A 275 6.10 1.30 2.89
N GLU A 276 5.55 1.17 4.10
CA GLU A 276 4.34 0.36 4.33
C GLU A 276 3.16 0.87 3.51
N ALA A 277 2.90 2.18 3.52
CA ALA A 277 1.84 2.78 2.72
C ALA A 277 2.07 2.59 1.21
N CYS A 278 3.31 2.77 0.73
CA CYS A 278 3.67 2.54 -0.67
C CYS A 278 3.42 1.09 -1.10
N LEU A 279 3.85 0.15 -0.28
CA LEU A 279 3.69 -1.28 -0.52
C LEU A 279 2.21 -1.68 -0.55
N GLN A 280 1.40 -1.18 0.39
CA GLN A 280 -0.04 -1.43 0.44
C GLN A 280 -0.76 -0.85 -0.79
N ILE A 281 -0.43 0.38 -1.21
CA ILE A 281 -0.99 0.99 -2.43
C ILE A 281 -0.64 0.14 -3.66
N LEU A 282 0.63 -0.28 -3.80
CA LEU A 282 1.05 -1.15 -4.90
C LEU A 282 0.26 -2.46 -4.90
N ILE A 283 0.10 -3.13 -3.77
CA ILE A 283 -0.63 -4.39 -3.70
C ILE A 283 -2.10 -4.22 -4.08
N VAL A 284 -2.78 -3.24 -3.48
CA VAL A 284 -4.22 -3.03 -3.71
C VAL A 284 -4.51 -2.62 -5.15
N THR A 285 -3.64 -1.80 -5.76
CA THR A 285 -3.78 -1.40 -7.17
C THR A 285 -3.44 -2.54 -8.13
N LEU A 286 -2.46 -3.40 -7.81
CA LEU A 286 -2.11 -4.56 -8.63
C LEU A 286 -3.07 -5.75 -8.48
N ASP A 287 -3.86 -5.80 -7.40
CA ASP A 287 -4.89 -6.84 -7.24
C ASP A 287 -6.16 -6.54 -8.07
N HIS A 288 -6.30 -5.31 -8.54
CA HIS A 288 -7.41 -4.85 -9.35
C HIS A 288 -7.14 -5.06 -10.85
N ASP A 289 -7.20 -6.32 -11.27
CA ASP A 289 -7.10 -6.70 -12.69
C ASP A 289 -8.49 -6.79 -13.33
N THR A 290 -8.88 -5.74 -14.05
CA THR A 290 -10.13 -5.68 -14.80
C THR A 290 -10.08 -6.44 -16.12
N SER A 291 -8.90 -6.88 -16.58
CA SER A 291 -8.73 -7.52 -17.90
C SER A 291 -9.18 -8.99 -17.96
N SER A 292 -9.46 -9.60 -16.81
CA SER A 292 -9.87 -11.00 -16.69
C SER A 292 -11.39 -11.20 -16.56
N GLY A 293 -12.18 -10.12 -16.58
CA GLY A 293 -13.64 -10.20 -16.69
C GLY A 293 -14.06 -10.61 -18.09
N THR A 294 -14.83 -11.70 -18.22
CA THR A 294 -15.59 -11.95 -19.47
C THR A 294 -16.45 -10.73 -19.76
N PRO A 295 -16.37 -10.11 -20.94
CA PRO A 295 -17.21 -8.96 -21.27
C PRO A 295 -18.67 -9.40 -21.21
N THR A 296 -19.39 -9.01 -20.18
CA THR A 296 -20.84 -9.12 -20.15
C THR A 296 -21.39 -8.15 -21.17
N GLU A 297 -22.21 -8.63 -22.11
CA GLU A 297 -22.80 -7.89 -23.25
C GLU A 297 -23.72 -6.69 -22.85
N THR A 298 -23.67 -6.24 -21.59
CA THR A 298 -24.58 -5.25 -20.98
C THR A 298 -23.88 -3.99 -20.44
N GLU A 299 -22.55 -3.87 -20.55
CA GLU A 299 -21.84 -2.64 -20.17
C GLU A 299 -21.37 -1.87 -21.41
N ASP A 300 -22.00 -0.73 -21.69
CA ASP A 300 -21.67 0.18 -22.81
C ASP A 300 -20.33 0.93 -22.67
N THR A 301 -19.55 0.64 -21.62
CA THR A 301 -18.25 1.28 -21.37
C THR A 301 -17.21 0.24 -20.94
N PRO A 302 -16.14 -0.01 -21.74
CA PRO A 302 -15.07 -0.90 -21.33
C PRO A 302 -14.36 -0.32 -20.11
N THR A 303 -14.16 -1.13 -19.07
CA THR A 303 -13.35 -0.74 -17.91
C THR A 303 -11.93 -0.36 -18.39
N PRO A 304 -11.40 0.81 -18.00
CA PRO A 304 -10.09 1.26 -18.46
C PRO A 304 -8.97 0.30 -18.01
N ASP A 305 -7.94 0.18 -18.84
CA ASP A 305 -6.74 -0.63 -18.54
C ASP A 305 -6.02 -0.08 -17.30
N ASN A 306 -5.72 -0.97 -16.35
CA ASN A 306 -4.92 -0.63 -15.18
C ASN A 306 -3.46 -0.34 -15.58
N LEU A 307 -3.07 0.93 -15.59
CA LEU A 307 -1.75 1.37 -16.01
C LEU A 307 -0.63 0.87 -15.09
N PHE A 308 -0.89 0.64 -13.80
CA PHE A 308 0.13 0.15 -12.87
C PHE A 308 0.53 -1.29 -13.23
N ILE A 309 -0.44 -2.15 -13.53
CA ILE A 309 -0.19 -3.50 -14.05
C ILE A 309 0.58 -3.42 -15.37
N ASN A 310 0.18 -2.51 -16.27
CA ASN A 310 0.85 -2.30 -17.56
C ASN A 310 2.32 -1.89 -17.37
N TYR A 311 2.62 -0.89 -16.54
CA TYR A 311 3.98 -0.43 -16.26
C TYR A 311 4.84 -1.55 -15.66
N LEU A 312 4.31 -2.29 -14.69
CA LEU A 312 4.99 -3.41 -14.05
C LEU A 312 5.32 -4.54 -15.05
N SER A 313 4.39 -4.86 -15.96
CA SER A 313 4.61 -5.87 -17.00
C SER A 313 5.69 -5.47 -18.03
N ARG A 314 5.93 -4.16 -18.19
CA ARG A 314 6.88 -3.60 -19.16
C ARG A 314 8.31 -3.43 -18.64
N ILE A 315 8.55 -3.55 -17.34
CA ILE A 315 9.91 -3.59 -16.78
C ILE A 315 10.66 -4.76 -17.41
N HIS A 316 11.89 -4.54 -17.87
CA HIS A 316 12.62 -5.54 -18.66
C HIS A 316 14.15 -5.47 -18.57
N ARG A 317 14.72 -4.43 -17.95
CA ARG A 317 16.18 -4.32 -17.82
C ARG A 317 16.65 -5.19 -16.66
N ASP A 318 17.75 -5.92 -16.88
CA ASP A 318 18.36 -6.78 -15.85
C ASP A 318 18.77 -5.95 -14.60
N GLU A 319 19.20 -4.70 -14.78
CA GLU A 319 19.54 -3.79 -13.66
C GLU A 319 18.32 -3.46 -12.80
N ASP A 320 17.17 -3.15 -13.42
CA ASP A 320 15.92 -2.87 -12.73
C ASP A 320 15.43 -4.11 -11.97
N PHE A 321 15.48 -5.29 -12.60
CA PHE A 321 15.13 -6.55 -11.94
C PHE A 321 16.04 -6.89 -10.76
N ASN A 322 17.35 -6.65 -10.91
CA ASN A 322 18.29 -6.84 -9.81
C ASN A 322 17.99 -5.88 -8.65
N PHE A 323 17.72 -4.60 -8.93
CA PHE A 323 17.34 -3.63 -7.91
C PHE A 323 16.09 -4.06 -7.13
N ILE A 324 15.02 -4.47 -7.83
CA ILE A 324 13.78 -4.94 -7.20
C ILE A 324 14.04 -6.20 -6.37
N LEU A 325 14.70 -7.20 -6.94
CA LEU A 325 14.96 -8.47 -6.25
C LEU A 325 15.81 -8.25 -4.98
N GLN A 326 16.87 -7.45 -5.06
CA GLN A 326 17.69 -7.12 -3.90
C GLN A 326 16.91 -6.37 -2.82
N GLY A 327 16.02 -5.44 -3.21
CA GLY A 327 15.13 -4.74 -2.28
C GLY A 327 14.21 -5.69 -1.52
N ILE A 328 13.48 -6.53 -2.25
CA ILE A 328 12.55 -7.52 -1.66
C ILE A 328 13.32 -8.51 -0.77
N THR A 329 14.43 -9.07 -1.26
CA THR A 329 15.25 -10.03 -0.50
C THR A 329 15.80 -9.41 0.78
N ARG A 330 16.31 -8.16 0.72
CA ARG A 330 16.81 -7.43 1.90
C ARG A 330 15.74 -7.31 2.97
N LEU A 331 14.53 -6.90 2.59
CA LEU A 331 13.43 -6.69 3.52
C LEU A 331 12.87 -8.00 4.09
N LEU A 332 12.75 -9.06 3.28
CA LEU A 332 12.32 -10.39 3.74
C LEU A 332 13.33 -11.05 4.69
N ASN A 333 14.62 -10.87 4.45
CA ASN A 333 15.66 -11.47 5.29
C ASN A 333 15.94 -10.66 6.57
N ASN A 334 15.65 -9.36 6.59
CA ASN A 334 15.97 -8.48 7.72
C ASN A 334 15.52 -9.03 9.09
N PRO A 335 14.29 -9.56 9.29
CA PRO A 335 13.87 -10.08 10.59
C PRO A 335 14.61 -11.37 11.01
N LEU A 336 15.17 -12.10 10.03
CA LEU A 336 15.80 -13.41 10.19
C LEU A 336 17.30 -13.33 10.49
N VAL A 337 17.93 -12.19 10.19
CA VAL A 337 19.35 -11.96 10.47
C VAL A 337 19.58 -11.95 11.97
N GLN A 338 20.51 -12.80 12.42
CA GLN A 338 20.99 -12.80 13.81
C GLN A 338 22.15 -11.84 13.97
N THR A 339 22.11 -11.06 15.04
CA THR A 339 23.19 -10.17 15.47
C THR A 339 23.79 -10.68 16.78
N TYR A 340 25.08 -10.37 17.02
CA TYR A 340 25.74 -10.74 18.27
C TYR A 340 25.07 -10.10 19.49
N LEU A 341 24.62 -8.85 19.32
CA LEU A 341 23.87 -8.13 20.34
C LEU A 341 22.36 -8.33 20.13
N PRO A 342 21.59 -8.68 21.16
CA PRO A 342 20.15 -8.87 21.02
C PRO A 342 19.47 -7.54 20.69
N ASN A 343 18.51 -7.59 19.76
CA ASN A 343 17.72 -6.44 19.31
C ASN A 343 18.57 -5.23 18.88
N SER A 344 19.79 -5.46 18.38
CA SER A 344 20.68 -4.37 18.00
C SER A 344 20.32 -3.73 16.66
N THR A 345 19.58 -4.43 15.80
CA THR A 345 19.14 -3.93 14.49
C THR A 345 17.62 -3.82 14.45
N LYS A 346 17.13 -2.86 13.67
CA LYS A 346 15.71 -2.71 13.41
C LYS A 346 15.19 -3.93 12.65
N LYS A 347 14.00 -4.39 13.03
CA LYS A 347 13.28 -5.45 12.33
C LYS A 347 12.01 -4.90 11.70
N VAL A 348 11.82 -5.18 10.42
CA VAL A 348 10.58 -4.85 9.70
C VAL A 348 9.49 -5.89 10.01
N HIS A 349 8.22 -5.50 9.88
CA HIS A 349 7.08 -6.36 10.26
C HIS A 349 6.08 -6.64 9.13
N PHE A 350 6.29 -6.10 7.92
CA PHE A 350 5.40 -6.20 6.75
C PHE A 350 5.79 -7.30 5.75
N HIS A 351 6.19 -8.47 6.27
CA HIS A 351 6.64 -9.60 5.45
C HIS A 351 5.52 -10.22 4.60
N GLN A 352 4.26 -10.16 5.05
CA GLN A 352 3.13 -10.72 4.30
C GLN A 352 2.91 -9.92 3.02
N GLU A 353 2.94 -8.60 3.13
CA GLU A 353 2.81 -7.65 2.04
C GLU A 353 3.95 -7.83 1.02
N LEU A 354 5.19 -8.00 1.49
CA LEU A 354 6.33 -8.26 0.60
C LEU A 354 6.16 -9.55 -0.21
N LEU A 355 5.61 -10.60 0.39
CA LEU A 355 5.34 -11.86 -0.32
C LEU A 355 4.24 -11.71 -1.36
N VAL A 356 3.16 -10.98 -1.04
CA VAL A 356 2.10 -10.67 -2.02
C VAL A 356 2.67 -9.85 -3.17
N PHE A 357 3.47 -8.83 -2.87
CA PHE A 357 4.11 -8.00 -3.89
C PHE A 357 5.06 -8.81 -4.79
N PHE A 358 5.91 -9.67 -4.21
CA PHE A 358 6.76 -10.59 -4.96
C PHE A 358 5.94 -11.52 -5.86
N TRP A 359 4.84 -12.07 -5.35
CA TRP A 359 3.95 -12.92 -6.12
C TRP A 359 3.37 -12.17 -7.33
N LYS A 360 2.80 -10.98 -7.13
CA LYS A 360 2.24 -10.14 -8.19
C LYS A 360 3.30 -9.75 -9.24
N MET A 361 4.52 -9.43 -8.82
CA MET A 361 5.66 -9.19 -9.71
C MET A 361 5.96 -10.38 -10.62
N CYS A 362 6.02 -11.59 -10.06
CA CYS A 362 6.24 -12.80 -10.84
C CYS A 362 5.06 -13.15 -11.76
N ASP A 363 3.83 -12.83 -11.35
CA ASP A 363 2.65 -13.18 -12.13
C ASP A 363 2.49 -12.29 -13.37
N TYR A 364 2.51 -10.96 -13.17
CA TYR A 364 2.35 -9.99 -14.26
C TYR A 364 3.61 -9.78 -15.10
N ASN A 365 4.79 -10.12 -14.59
CA ASN A 365 6.04 -9.98 -15.35
C ASN A 365 6.81 -11.32 -15.42
N LYS A 366 6.51 -12.10 -16.46
CA LYS A 366 7.21 -13.38 -16.69
C LYS A 366 8.73 -13.21 -16.93
N LYS A 367 9.19 -12.05 -17.43
CA LYS A 367 10.63 -11.78 -17.59
C LYS A 367 11.30 -11.66 -16.21
N PHE A 368 10.65 -11.03 -15.23
CA PHE A 368 11.11 -10.99 -13.85
C PHE A 368 11.15 -12.40 -13.24
N LEU A 369 10.09 -13.19 -13.41
CA LEU A 369 10.06 -14.60 -12.95
C LEU A 369 11.27 -15.39 -13.49
N TYR A 370 11.53 -15.33 -14.80
CA TYR A 370 12.69 -16.00 -15.40
C TYR A 370 14.02 -15.43 -14.92
N PHE A 371 14.10 -14.12 -14.66
CA PHE A 371 15.29 -13.47 -14.10
C PHE A 371 15.60 -14.01 -12.70
N VAL A 372 14.61 -14.07 -11.80
CA VAL A 372 14.75 -14.63 -10.44
C VAL A 372 15.27 -16.07 -10.49
N LEU A 373 14.79 -16.85 -11.46
CA LEU A 373 15.15 -18.25 -11.64
C LEU A 373 16.47 -18.48 -12.38
N LYS A 374 17.07 -17.43 -12.96
CA LYS A 374 18.32 -17.51 -13.72
C LYS A 374 19.52 -17.78 -12.82
N SER A 375 19.55 -17.17 -11.64
CA SER A 375 20.64 -17.29 -10.66
C SER A 375 20.23 -18.16 -9.47
N SER A 376 21.05 -18.17 -8.42
CA SER A 376 20.67 -18.80 -7.14
C SER A 376 19.97 -17.83 -6.18
N ASP A 377 19.71 -16.61 -6.60
CA ASP A 377 19.19 -15.57 -5.71
C ASP A 377 17.75 -15.87 -5.30
N VAL A 378 17.02 -16.69 -6.08
CA VAL A 378 15.75 -17.30 -5.66
C VAL A 378 15.84 -18.04 -4.33
N LEU A 379 17.00 -18.59 -3.96
CA LEU A 379 17.18 -19.28 -2.69
C LEU A 379 17.14 -18.30 -1.50
N GLU A 380 17.54 -17.04 -1.72
CA GLU A 380 17.45 -15.98 -0.71
C GLU A 380 16.01 -15.51 -0.48
N ILE A 381 15.10 -15.80 -1.42
CA ILE A 381 13.64 -15.65 -1.26
C ILE A 381 13.00 -16.90 -0.66
N LEU A 382 13.44 -18.09 -1.10
CA LEU A 382 12.95 -19.38 -0.63
C LEU A 382 13.08 -19.53 0.88
N VAL A 383 14.24 -19.17 1.44
CA VAL A 383 14.54 -19.39 2.85
C VAL A 383 13.59 -18.60 3.78
N PRO A 384 13.35 -17.29 3.58
CA PRO A 384 12.31 -16.56 4.30
C PRO A 384 10.91 -17.14 4.15
N ILE A 385 10.51 -17.58 2.94
CA ILE A 385 9.21 -18.21 2.74
C ILE A 385 9.07 -19.44 3.64
N LEU A 386 10.06 -20.35 3.60
CA LEU A 386 10.04 -21.57 4.40
C LEU A 386 10.10 -21.29 5.90
N TYR A 387 10.85 -20.26 6.32
CA TYR A 387 10.86 -19.79 7.70
C TYR A 387 9.45 -19.41 8.16
N HIS A 388 8.79 -18.50 7.44
CA HIS A 388 7.47 -17.98 7.81
C HIS A 388 6.38 -19.03 7.74
N LEU A 389 6.45 -19.94 6.76
CA LEU A 389 5.57 -21.10 6.68
C LEU A 389 5.75 -22.04 7.88
N ASN A 390 6.99 -22.32 8.28
CA ASN A 390 7.24 -23.17 9.44
C ASN A 390 6.78 -22.49 10.75
N ASP A 391 7.09 -21.21 10.95
CA ASP A 391 6.69 -20.44 12.15
C ASP A 391 5.16 -20.36 12.29
N SER A 392 4.46 -20.17 11.16
CA SER A 392 3.01 -19.90 11.15
C SER A 392 2.14 -21.16 11.12
N ARG A 393 2.72 -22.35 10.91
CA ARG A 393 1.96 -23.61 10.67
C ARG A 393 0.94 -23.98 11.75
N ALA A 394 1.17 -23.54 13.00
CA ALA A 394 0.32 -23.86 14.14
C ALA A 394 -0.71 -22.74 14.44
N ASP A 395 -0.59 -21.57 13.81
CA ASP A 395 -1.41 -20.40 14.07
C ASP A 395 -2.55 -20.28 13.05
N GLN A 396 -3.78 -20.54 13.50
CA GLN A 396 -4.97 -20.49 12.65
C GLN A 396 -5.30 -19.08 12.13
N SER A 397 -4.74 -18.02 12.73
CA SER A 397 -4.91 -16.65 12.24
C SER A 397 -4.04 -16.36 11.01
N ARG A 398 -2.99 -17.15 10.78
CA ARG A 398 -2.00 -16.95 9.70
C ARG A 398 -2.23 -17.82 8.47
N VAL A 399 -3.44 -18.38 8.32
CA VAL A 399 -3.79 -19.23 7.16
C VAL A 399 -3.59 -18.51 5.83
N GLY A 400 -3.86 -17.20 5.75
CA GLY A 400 -3.61 -16.41 4.55
C GLY A 400 -2.14 -16.41 4.12
N LEU A 401 -1.23 -16.17 5.07
CA LEU A 401 0.22 -16.25 4.85
C LEU A 401 0.66 -17.65 4.37
N MET A 402 0.06 -18.71 4.92
CA MET A 402 0.32 -20.08 4.47
C MET A 402 -0.06 -20.28 3.01
N HIS A 403 -1.22 -19.77 2.56
CA HIS A 403 -1.63 -19.84 1.15
C HIS A 403 -0.68 -19.06 0.25
N ILE A 404 -0.34 -17.82 0.61
CA ILE A 404 0.58 -16.97 -0.17
C ILE A 404 1.93 -17.68 -0.35
N GLY A 405 2.55 -18.15 0.73
CA GLY A 405 3.84 -18.82 0.66
C GLY A 405 3.80 -20.10 -0.17
N VAL A 406 2.76 -20.93 -0.01
CA VAL A 406 2.60 -22.17 -0.79
C VAL A 406 2.35 -21.88 -2.27
N PHE A 407 1.56 -20.88 -2.62
CA PHE A 407 1.29 -20.53 -4.02
C PHE A 407 2.51 -19.92 -4.72
N ILE A 408 3.32 -19.14 -4.02
CA ILE A 408 4.62 -18.69 -4.54
C ILE A 408 5.51 -19.90 -4.84
N LEU A 409 5.63 -20.85 -3.90
CA LEU A 409 6.43 -22.05 -4.11
C LEU A 409 5.87 -22.93 -5.23
N LEU A 410 4.54 -22.99 -5.37
CA LEU A 410 3.88 -23.70 -6.48
C LEU A 410 4.26 -23.08 -7.82
N LEU A 411 4.15 -21.76 -7.95
CA LEU A 411 4.57 -21.01 -9.14
C LEU A 411 6.04 -21.26 -9.48
N LEU A 412 6.94 -21.12 -8.51
CA LEU A 412 8.38 -21.34 -8.72
C LEU A 412 8.69 -22.81 -9.07
N SER A 413 7.98 -23.77 -8.47
CA SER A 413 8.19 -25.20 -8.70
C SER A 413 7.88 -25.64 -10.12
N GLY A 414 7.00 -24.91 -10.84
CA GLY A 414 6.69 -25.19 -12.23
C GLY A 414 7.89 -25.04 -13.17
N GLU A 415 8.95 -24.37 -12.73
CA GLU A 415 10.12 -24.07 -13.55
C GLU A 415 11.31 -24.98 -13.20
N ARG A 416 11.88 -25.63 -14.23
CA ARG A 416 13.03 -26.55 -14.10
C ARG A 416 14.19 -25.95 -13.31
N ASN A 417 14.49 -24.68 -13.55
CA ASN A 417 15.64 -24.02 -12.93
C ASN A 417 15.50 -23.99 -11.41
N PHE A 418 14.28 -23.79 -10.88
CA PHE A 418 14.05 -23.82 -9.43
C PHE A 418 14.47 -25.16 -8.82
N GLY A 419 13.96 -26.26 -9.36
CA GLY A 419 14.30 -27.62 -8.90
C GLY A 419 15.80 -27.91 -8.96
N VAL A 420 16.49 -27.45 -10.02
CA VAL A 420 17.95 -27.60 -10.12
C VAL A 420 18.68 -26.79 -9.05
N ARG A 421 18.25 -25.55 -8.78
CA ARG A 421 18.88 -24.65 -7.79
C ARG A 421 18.74 -25.15 -6.35
N LEU A 422 17.68 -25.90 -6.03
CA LEU A 422 17.48 -26.49 -4.70
C LEU A 422 18.63 -27.39 -4.23
N ASN A 423 19.43 -27.93 -5.16
CA ASN A 423 20.61 -28.75 -4.83
C ASN A 423 21.77 -27.95 -4.23
N LYS A 424 21.72 -26.61 -4.18
CA LYS A 424 22.77 -25.84 -3.52
C LYS A 424 22.82 -26.16 -2.03
N PRO A 425 24.03 -26.26 -1.43
CA PRO A 425 24.16 -26.47 0.02
C PRO A 425 23.42 -25.41 0.82
N TYR A 426 22.68 -25.83 1.84
CA TYR A 426 22.04 -24.92 2.79
C TYR A 426 23.03 -24.59 3.89
N THR A 427 23.44 -23.31 3.96
CA THR A 427 24.44 -22.83 4.92
C THR A 427 23.89 -21.77 5.88
N ALA A 428 22.63 -21.35 5.73
CA ALA A 428 22.07 -20.29 6.54
C ALA A 428 21.85 -20.76 7.99
N THR A 429 22.21 -19.90 8.95
CA THR A 429 22.04 -20.15 10.39
C THR A 429 20.79 -19.46 10.91
N ILE A 430 19.65 -19.70 10.26
CA ILE A 430 18.38 -19.14 10.70
C ILE A 430 17.77 -20.09 11.74
N PRO A 431 17.39 -19.60 12.92
CA PRO A 431 16.80 -20.44 13.96
C PRO A 431 15.40 -20.88 13.54
N MET A 432 15.28 -22.09 13.03
CA MET A 432 13.99 -22.71 12.69
C MET A 432 13.71 -23.87 13.65
N ASP A 433 12.46 -24.02 14.05
CA ASP A 433 12.00 -25.23 14.73
C ASP A 433 11.94 -26.38 13.72
N ILE A 434 13.11 -26.97 13.41
CA ILE A 434 13.30 -28.13 12.52
C ILE A 434 14.43 -29.02 13.05
N PRO A 435 14.48 -30.32 12.73
CA PRO A 435 15.62 -31.17 13.06
C PRO A 435 16.92 -30.63 12.47
N VAL A 436 18.03 -30.79 13.20
CA VAL A 436 19.36 -30.46 12.68
C VAL A 436 19.69 -31.39 11.52
N PHE A 437 20.13 -30.83 10.39
CA PHE A 437 20.56 -31.59 9.23
C PHE A 437 21.75 -30.89 8.54
N THR A 438 22.46 -31.64 7.71
CA THR A 438 23.45 -31.11 6.78
C THR A 438 23.05 -31.55 5.39
N GLY A 439 22.75 -30.60 4.51
CA GLY A 439 22.19 -30.90 3.21
C GLY A 439 22.00 -29.65 2.36
N THR A 440 21.00 -29.72 1.49
CA THR A 440 20.69 -28.74 0.46
C THR A 440 19.42 -27.95 0.79
N HIS A 441 19.07 -26.98 -0.04
CA HIS A 441 17.79 -26.28 0.10
C HIS A 441 16.59 -27.20 -0.20
N ALA A 442 16.80 -28.28 -0.96
CA ALA A 442 15.79 -29.32 -1.16
C ALA A 442 15.45 -30.04 0.16
N ASP A 443 16.46 -30.31 0.98
CA ASP A 443 16.27 -30.92 2.30
C ASP A 443 15.46 -30.02 3.22
N LEU A 444 15.77 -28.71 3.24
CA LEU A 444 15.01 -27.72 4.01
C LEU A 444 13.53 -27.71 3.59
N LEU A 445 13.27 -27.64 2.27
CA LEU A 445 11.92 -27.65 1.71
C LEU A 445 11.12 -28.87 2.17
N ILE A 446 11.69 -30.08 2.02
CA ILE A 446 11.05 -31.35 2.40
C ILE A 446 10.76 -31.39 3.90
N ILE A 447 11.74 -31.01 4.74
CA ILE A 447 11.59 -31.04 6.20
C ILE A 447 10.48 -30.09 6.65
N VAL A 448 10.43 -28.87 6.10
CA VAL A 448 9.40 -27.88 6.42
C VAL A 448 8.02 -28.35 5.95
N PHE A 449 7.91 -28.90 4.74
CA PHE A 449 6.64 -29.41 4.21
C PHE A 449 6.11 -30.59 5.03
N HIS A 450 6.98 -31.54 5.37
CA HIS A 450 6.63 -32.64 6.27
C HIS A 450 6.08 -32.13 7.60
N LYS A 451 6.73 -31.10 8.18
CA LYS A 451 6.31 -30.52 9.45
C LYS A 451 4.97 -29.80 9.35
N ILE A 452 4.71 -29.08 8.26
CA ILE A 452 3.39 -28.48 7.99
C ILE A 452 2.31 -29.56 7.91
N ILE A 453 2.55 -30.65 7.17
CA ILE A 453 1.57 -31.72 6.99
C ILE A 453 1.30 -32.47 8.31
N THR A 454 2.35 -32.75 9.09
CA THR A 454 2.24 -33.59 10.30
C THR A 454 1.88 -32.83 11.57
N THR A 455 2.25 -31.55 11.67
CA THR A 455 2.06 -30.74 12.90
C THR A 455 1.22 -29.48 12.67
N GLY A 456 0.86 -29.18 11.42
CA GLY A 456 0.01 -28.04 11.09
C GLY A 456 -1.44 -28.24 11.53
N HIS A 457 -2.18 -27.14 11.66
CA HIS A 457 -3.58 -27.19 12.05
C HIS A 457 -4.50 -27.65 10.89
N GLN A 458 -5.72 -28.11 11.20
CA GLN A 458 -6.64 -28.70 10.22
C GLN A 458 -7.01 -27.79 9.03
N ARG A 459 -7.11 -26.47 9.22
CA ARG A 459 -7.38 -25.54 8.10
C ARG A 459 -6.28 -25.51 7.01
N LEU A 460 -5.13 -26.17 7.21
CA LEU A 460 -4.09 -26.30 6.18
C LEU A 460 -4.29 -27.49 5.25
N GLN A 461 -5.26 -28.38 5.53
CA GLN A 461 -5.54 -29.55 4.67
C GLN A 461 -5.73 -29.20 3.18
N PRO A 462 -6.42 -28.11 2.79
CA PRO A 462 -6.53 -27.73 1.38
C PRO A 462 -5.20 -27.44 0.69
N LEU A 463 -4.14 -27.12 1.45
CA LEU A 463 -2.81 -26.85 0.90
C LEU A 463 -1.97 -28.12 0.70
N PHE A 464 -2.37 -29.27 1.25
CA PHE A 464 -1.55 -30.48 1.21
C PHE A 464 -1.33 -30.97 -0.23
N ASP A 465 -2.35 -30.90 -1.07
CA ASP A 465 -2.23 -31.24 -2.49
C ASP A 465 -1.24 -30.31 -3.21
N CYS A 466 -1.24 -29.01 -2.87
CA CYS A 466 -0.26 -28.06 -3.41
C CYS A 466 1.17 -28.37 -2.95
N LEU A 467 1.36 -28.68 -1.66
CA LEU A 467 2.67 -29.06 -1.11
C LEU A 467 3.23 -30.33 -1.79
N LEU A 468 2.38 -31.34 -1.98
CA LEU A 468 2.75 -32.57 -2.67
C LEU A 468 3.03 -32.31 -4.16
N THR A 469 2.24 -31.46 -4.81
CA THR A 469 2.48 -31.06 -6.21
C THR A 469 3.83 -30.38 -6.37
N ILE A 470 4.20 -29.49 -5.46
CA ILE A 470 5.52 -28.85 -5.46
C ILE A 470 6.64 -29.90 -5.35
N LEU A 471 6.50 -30.88 -4.44
CA LEU A 471 7.49 -31.97 -4.31
C LEU A 471 7.59 -32.79 -5.59
N VAL A 472 6.46 -33.13 -6.22
CA VAL A 472 6.42 -33.84 -7.50
C VAL A 472 7.15 -33.04 -8.58
N ASN A 473 6.89 -31.74 -8.70
CA ASN A 473 7.50 -30.86 -9.69
C ASN A 473 9.03 -30.81 -9.57
N VAL A 474 9.56 -30.73 -8.34
CA VAL A 474 11.02 -30.61 -8.13
C VAL A 474 11.73 -31.96 -8.12
N SER A 475 11.03 -33.06 -7.82
CA SER A 475 11.60 -34.40 -7.63
C SER A 475 12.54 -34.89 -8.74
N PRO A 476 12.32 -34.63 -10.05
CA PRO A 476 13.21 -35.11 -11.11
C PRO A 476 14.60 -34.46 -11.08
N TYR A 477 14.76 -33.37 -10.33
CA TYR A 477 15.97 -32.56 -10.30
C TYR A 477 16.76 -32.70 -9.00
N LEU A 478 16.17 -33.29 -7.95
CA LEU A 478 16.79 -33.40 -6.64
C LEU A 478 17.89 -34.46 -6.62
N LYS A 479 19.00 -34.14 -5.97
CA LYS A 479 20.17 -35.02 -5.80
C LYS A 479 20.65 -34.93 -4.36
N THR A 480 21.36 -35.98 -3.93
CA THR A 480 22.11 -35.98 -2.65
C THR A 480 21.26 -35.57 -1.44
N LEU A 481 20.02 -36.04 -1.37
CA LEU A 481 19.17 -35.80 -0.19
C LEU A 481 19.82 -36.39 1.07
N SER A 482 19.74 -35.65 2.15
CA SER A 482 20.16 -36.08 3.48
C SER A 482 19.29 -37.24 3.95
N MET A 483 19.85 -38.04 4.87
CA MET A 483 19.08 -39.11 5.54
C MET A 483 17.81 -38.54 6.21
N VAL A 484 17.94 -37.36 6.85
CA VAL A 484 16.83 -36.71 7.55
C VAL A 484 15.67 -36.44 6.58
N ALA A 485 15.91 -35.71 5.49
CA ALA A 485 14.86 -35.41 4.51
C ALA A 485 14.31 -36.68 3.84
N SER A 486 15.17 -37.66 3.53
CA SER A 486 14.77 -38.91 2.88
C SER A 486 13.79 -39.74 3.71
N THR A 487 13.88 -39.69 5.05
CA THR A 487 12.92 -40.37 5.94
C THR A 487 11.59 -39.62 6.12
N LYS A 488 11.48 -38.40 5.60
CA LYS A 488 10.30 -37.54 5.72
C LYS A 488 9.43 -37.49 4.46
N LEU A 489 10.01 -37.86 3.31
CA LEU A 489 9.28 -38.28 2.10
C LEU A 489 8.66 -39.65 2.33
#